data_AF-A0A7K0KII1-F1
#
_entry.id   AF-A0A7K0KII1-F1
#
_cell.length_a   1.000
_cell.length_b   1.000
_cell.length_c   1.000
_cell.angle_alpha   90.00
_cell.angle_beta   90.00
_cell.angle_gamma   90.00
#
_symmetry.space_group_name_H-M   'P 1'
#
loop_
_entity.id
_entity.type
_entity.pdbx_description
1 polymer ?
#
loop_
_entity_poly.entity_id
_entity_poly.type
_entity_poly.pdbx_seq_one_letter_code
_entity_poly.pdbx_strand_id
1 'polypeptide(L)'
;MGSKSVVVAYSGGLDTSYTVMKLTQEGWDVYAACANTGGFSAEQLKKNEENAYKLGAKKYVTLDVTHEYYEKSLKYMIFGNVLRNNCYPISVSSERIFQAIAIARYAKEIGADAIAHGSTGAGNDQIRFDMTFLVMAPGVKIITLTRDHALSRKEEVDYLNEHGFFADFTKLKYSYNVGIWGTSICGGELLDPTQGLPEEAYLKHVTAKEPEAELRITFKEGEIAAVNGKEYTDKVEAIQAIEAIGASYAIGRDCNVGDTIIGIKGRVGFEAAAPKLIIEAHRLLEKSTLSKWQQYWKDQIGNWYGMFLHESQYLEPVMPDMEAFLTSSQRHVNGTAILKLRPYSFETVGVDSPDDLTKSKLGEYGEMQHGWTADDAKGFIKVLSTPLRAYYGMHPGERE
;
A
#
# COMPACT_ATOMS: atom_id res chain seq x y z
N MET A 1 14.28 42.36 -3.76
CA MET A 1 14.42 40.90 -3.93
C MET A 1 13.02 40.33 -3.79
N GLY A 2 12.55 39.52 -4.74
CA GLY A 2 11.22 38.90 -4.63
C GLY A 2 11.10 38.03 -3.37
N SER A 3 9.90 37.87 -2.84
CA SER A 3 9.62 36.90 -1.78
C SER A 3 9.99 35.49 -2.26
N LYS A 4 10.64 34.71 -1.40
CA LYS A 4 10.97 33.31 -1.69
C LYS A 4 9.72 32.46 -1.53
N SER A 5 9.50 31.51 -2.43
CA SER A 5 8.34 30.66 -2.47
C SER A 5 8.65 29.26 -1.94
N VAL A 6 7.71 28.67 -1.19
CA VAL A 6 7.84 27.31 -0.67
C VAL A 6 6.55 26.54 -0.84
N VAL A 7 6.64 25.30 -1.33
CA VAL A 7 5.52 24.36 -1.29
C VAL A 7 5.59 23.54 -0.01
N VAL A 8 4.55 23.58 0.81
CA VAL A 8 4.44 22.74 2.00
C VAL A 8 3.54 21.55 1.69
N ALA A 9 4.07 20.32 1.83
CA ALA A 9 3.27 19.10 1.85
C ALA A 9 2.36 19.11 3.09
N TYR A 10 1.08 19.43 2.89
CA TYR A 10 0.15 19.78 3.95
C TYR A 10 -0.98 18.76 4.08
N SER A 11 -1.11 18.15 5.26
CA SER A 11 -2.14 17.14 5.57
C SER A 11 -3.22 17.64 6.53
N GLY A 12 -3.07 18.85 7.08
CA GLY A 12 -3.94 19.37 8.15
C GLY A 12 -3.53 18.93 9.56
N GLY A 13 -2.47 18.12 9.69
CA GLY A 13 -1.91 17.72 10.97
C GLY A 13 -1.15 18.86 11.67
N LEU A 14 -0.78 18.63 12.93
CA LEU A 14 -0.02 19.58 13.75
C LEU A 14 1.27 20.03 13.06
N ASP A 15 2.15 19.08 12.74
CA ASP A 15 3.51 19.33 12.25
C ASP A 15 3.47 20.14 10.93
N THR A 16 2.53 19.80 10.05
CA THR A 16 2.32 20.54 8.79
C THR A 16 1.68 21.92 9.01
N SER A 17 0.82 22.06 10.02
CA SER A 17 0.20 23.35 10.36
C SER A 17 1.22 24.32 10.96
N TYR A 18 2.05 23.82 11.88
CA TYR A 18 3.21 24.53 12.39
C TYR A 18 4.13 24.98 11.24
N THR A 19 4.45 24.06 10.32
CA THR A 19 5.33 24.36 9.18
C THR A 19 4.79 25.48 8.29
N VAL A 20 3.49 25.45 7.95
CA VAL A 20 2.85 26.52 7.16
C VAL A 20 2.96 27.86 7.87
N MET A 21 2.58 27.92 9.15
CA MET A 21 2.61 29.16 9.90
C MET A 21 4.03 29.69 10.07
N LYS A 22 4.96 28.84 10.52
CA LYS A 22 6.34 29.21 10.79
C LYS A 22 7.04 29.79 9.56
N LEU A 23 6.90 29.15 8.40
CA LEU A 23 7.48 29.65 7.15
C LEU A 23 6.81 30.95 6.68
N THR A 24 5.50 31.09 6.89
CA THR A 24 4.81 32.35 6.59
C THR A 24 5.36 33.50 7.44
N GLN A 25 5.54 33.28 8.75
CA GLN A 25 6.11 34.29 9.67
C GLN A 25 7.57 34.64 9.33
N GLU A 26 8.31 33.71 8.71
CA GLU A 26 9.67 33.95 8.21
C GLU A 26 9.72 34.68 6.84
N GLY A 27 8.56 35.06 6.30
CA GLY A 27 8.44 35.85 5.08
C GLY A 27 8.45 35.04 3.78
N TRP A 28 8.18 33.73 3.86
CA TRP A 28 7.99 32.90 2.67
C TRP A 28 6.59 33.07 2.09
N ASP A 29 6.50 33.05 0.76
CA ASP A 29 5.24 32.80 0.06
C ASP A 29 4.91 31.32 0.13
N VAL A 30 4.10 30.93 1.12
CA VAL A 30 3.74 29.53 1.37
C VAL A 30 2.59 29.07 0.47
N TYR A 31 2.84 28.02 -0.31
CA TYR A 31 1.85 27.29 -1.09
C TYR A 31 1.58 25.95 -0.39
N ALA A 32 0.45 25.83 0.29
CA ALA A 32 0.05 24.59 0.94
C ALA A 32 -0.53 23.63 -0.10
N ALA A 33 0.03 22.42 -0.20
CA ALA A 33 -0.42 21.42 -1.16
C ALA A 33 -0.76 20.11 -0.44
N CYS A 34 -2.00 19.66 -0.60
CA CYS A 34 -2.49 18.40 -0.06
C CYS A 34 -2.55 17.35 -1.17
N ALA A 35 -1.66 16.36 -1.14
CA ALA A 35 -1.69 15.26 -2.10
C ALA A 35 -2.70 14.19 -1.64
N ASN A 36 -3.82 14.07 -2.35
CA ASN A 36 -4.87 13.11 -2.05
C ASN A 36 -4.62 11.79 -2.80
N THR A 37 -4.45 10.72 -2.04
CA THR A 37 -4.33 9.32 -2.52
C THR A 37 -5.58 8.50 -2.14
N GLY A 38 -6.72 9.15 -1.94
CA GLY A 38 -8.00 8.52 -1.59
C GLY A 38 -8.24 8.33 -0.09
N GLY A 39 -7.39 8.93 0.76
CA GLY A 39 -7.50 8.84 2.23
C GLY A 39 -8.29 9.98 2.89
N PHE A 40 -8.60 11.06 2.16
CA PHE A 40 -9.27 12.23 2.73
C PHE A 40 -10.75 12.27 2.37
N SER A 41 -11.60 12.60 3.36
CA SER A 41 -13.00 12.93 3.09
C SER A 41 -13.13 14.34 2.50
N ALA A 42 -14.22 14.60 1.78
CA ALA A 42 -14.51 15.93 1.23
C ALA A 42 -14.57 17.02 2.33
N GLU A 43 -15.12 16.68 3.49
CA GLU A 43 -15.17 17.60 4.64
C GLU A 43 -13.77 17.88 5.21
N GLN A 44 -12.92 16.85 5.30
CA GLN A 44 -11.54 17.02 5.76
C GLN A 44 -10.72 17.89 4.79
N LEU A 45 -10.88 17.70 3.48
CA LEU A 45 -10.21 18.54 2.47
C LEU A 45 -10.64 20.01 2.58
N LYS A 46 -11.95 20.26 2.72
CA LYS A 46 -12.47 21.62 2.91
C LYS A 46 -11.93 22.27 4.19
N LYS A 47 -11.91 21.53 5.29
CA LYS A 47 -11.35 22.00 6.57
C LYS A 47 -9.85 22.29 6.46
N ASN A 48 -9.11 21.43 5.74
CA ASN A 48 -7.69 21.62 5.49
C ASN A 48 -7.44 22.91 4.69
N GLU A 49 -8.24 23.17 3.66
CA GLU A 49 -8.16 24.42 2.89
C GLU A 49 -8.39 25.66 3.78
N GLU A 50 -9.49 25.67 4.54
CA GLU A 50 -9.82 26.77 5.44
C GLU A 50 -8.71 27.02 6.48
N ASN A 51 -8.14 25.95 7.03
CA ASN A 51 -7.06 26.04 8.00
C ASN A 51 -5.75 26.53 7.36
N ALA A 52 -5.40 26.07 6.15
CA ALA A 52 -4.19 26.52 5.46
C ALA A 52 -4.18 28.04 5.29
N TYR A 53 -5.31 28.65 4.91
CA TYR A 53 -5.43 30.10 4.80
C TYR A 53 -5.35 30.81 6.16
N LYS A 54 -5.98 30.27 7.20
CA LYS A 54 -5.86 30.82 8.58
C LYS A 54 -4.43 30.78 9.10
N LEU A 55 -3.65 29.77 8.71
CA LEU A 55 -2.24 29.63 9.04
C LEU A 55 -1.34 30.58 8.23
N GLY A 56 -1.88 31.26 7.22
CA GLY A 56 -1.18 32.27 6.42
C GLY A 56 -0.68 31.78 5.05
N ALA A 57 -1.10 30.60 4.58
CA ALA A 57 -0.77 30.15 3.24
C ALA A 57 -1.28 31.13 2.18
N LYS A 58 -0.42 31.47 1.21
CA LYS A 58 -0.75 32.31 0.05
C LYS A 58 -1.76 31.64 -0.88
N LYS A 59 -1.63 30.32 -1.03
CA LYS A 59 -2.52 29.49 -1.84
C LYS A 59 -2.59 28.09 -1.25
N TYR A 60 -3.78 27.49 -1.29
CA TYR A 60 -4.00 26.07 -1.04
C TYR A 60 -4.34 25.34 -2.35
N VAL A 61 -3.91 24.09 -2.48
CA VAL A 61 -4.32 23.19 -3.56
C VAL A 61 -4.48 21.76 -3.04
N THR A 62 -5.52 21.08 -3.50
CA THR A 62 -5.63 19.61 -3.40
C THR A 62 -5.17 19.00 -4.72
N LEU A 63 -4.11 18.21 -4.66
CA LEU A 63 -3.58 17.43 -5.78
C LEU A 63 -4.16 16.02 -5.69
N ASP A 64 -5.29 15.77 -6.37
CA ASP A 64 -5.86 14.43 -6.43
C ASP A 64 -5.07 13.55 -7.38
N VAL A 65 -4.39 12.56 -6.81
CA VAL A 65 -3.57 11.58 -7.54
C VAL A 65 -4.07 10.16 -7.29
N THR A 66 -5.32 9.98 -6.85
CA THR A 66 -5.89 8.68 -6.49
C THR A 66 -5.88 7.72 -7.69
N HIS A 67 -6.30 8.17 -8.88
CA HIS A 67 -6.26 7.35 -10.10
C HIS A 67 -4.83 7.08 -10.58
N GLU A 68 -3.92 8.07 -10.53
CA GLU A 68 -2.51 7.84 -10.87
C GLU A 68 -1.89 6.80 -9.94
N TYR A 69 -2.20 6.88 -8.63
CA TYR A 69 -1.72 5.93 -7.64
C TYR A 69 -2.23 4.51 -7.91
N TYR A 70 -3.48 4.36 -8.35
CA TYR A 70 -3.99 3.06 -8.79
C TYR A 70 -3.20 2.55 -10.01
N GLU A 71 -3.20 3.31 -11.10
CA GLU A 71 -2.63 2.89 -12.39
C GLU A 71 -1.16 2.54 -12.30
N LYS A 72 -0.41 3.27 -11.48
CA LYS A 72 1.05 3.15 -11.40
C LYS A 72 1.56 2.35 -10.21
N SER A 73 0.73 2.05 -9.21
CA SER A 73 1.18 1.32 -8.02
C SER A 73 0.23 0.22 -7.61
N LEU A 74 -1.02 0.54 -7.25
CA LEU A 74 -1.92 -0.47 -6.68
C LEU A 74 -2.21 -1.60 -7.65
N LYS A 75 -2.36 -1.28 -8.95
CA LYS A 75 -2.47 -2.26 -10.03
C LYS A 75 -1.35 -3.30 -9.98
N TYR A 76 -0.09 -2.86 -9.90
CA TYR A 76 1.06 -3.76 -9.86
C TYR A 76 1.26 -4.43 -8.50
N MET A 77 0.81 -3.80 -7.41
CA MET A 77 0.76 -4.46 -6.11
C MET A 77 -0.23 -5.62 -6.10
N ILE A 78 -1.37 -5.49 -6.79
CA ILE A 78 -2.33 -6.57 -7.02
C ILE A 78 -1.69 -7.63 -7.92
N PHE A 79 -1.16 -7.23 -9.07
CA PHE A 79 -0.54 -8.17 -10.03
C PHE A 79 0.63 -8.93 -9.42
N GLY A 80 1.37 -8.32 -8.48
CA GLY A 80 2.47 -8.95 -7.75
C GLY A 80 2.06 -9.70 -6.48
N ASN A 81 0.77 -9.70 -6.09
CA ASN A 81 0.28 -10.22 -4.81
C ASN A 81 1.08 -9.68 -3.59
N VAL A 82 1.39 -8.39 -3.61
CA VAL A 82 2.38 -7.77 -2.72
C VAL A 82 1.91 -7.75 -1.26
N LEU A 83 2.57 -8.55 -0.43
CA LEU A 83 2.44 -8.54 1.03
C LEU A 83 3.85 -8.67 1.65
N ARG A 84 4.33 -7.62 2.33
CA ARG A 84 5.60 -7.70 3.07
C ARG A 84 5.46 -8.70 4.22
N ASN A 85 6.44 -9.58 4.33
CA ASN A 85 6.46 -10.68 5.30
C ASN A 85 5.20 -11.56 5.23
N ASN A 86 4.56 -11.65 4.06
CA ASN A 86 3.27 -12.32 3.86
C ASN A 86 2.12 -11.77 4.74
N CYS A 87 2.27 -10.56 5.30
CA CYS A 87 1.36 -9.98 6.27
C CYS A 87 0.85 -8.60 5.82
N TYR A 88 1.77 -7.64 5.63
CA TYR A 88 1.43 -6.21 5.49
C TYR A 88 1.33 -5.78 4.02
N PRO A 89 0.21 -5.15 3.58
CA PRO A 89 -0.01 -4.74 2.20
C PRO A 89 0.68 -3.42 1.80
N ILE A 90 1.62 -2.92 2.62
CA ILE A 90 2.49 -1.78 2.29
C ILE A 90 1.72 -0.44 2.13
N SER A 91 0.51 -0.33 2.68
CA SER A 91 -0.42 0.80 2.43
C SER A 91 0.22 2.18 2.52
N VAL A 92 1.00 2.48 3.56
CA VAL A 92 1.59 3.83 3.75
C VAL A 92 2.78 4.08 2.83
N SER A 93 3.68 3.11 2.63
CA SER A 93 4.95 3.43 1.96
C SER A 93 4.75 3.76 0.49
N SER A 94 3.91 3.01 -0.21
CA SER A 94 3.55 3.27 -1.59
C SER A 94 2.81 4.61 -1.71
N GLU A 95 1.88 4.93 -0.80
CA GLU A 95 1.17 6.21 -0.83
C GLU A 95 2.11 7.42 -0.70
N ARG A 96 3.09 7.36 0.20
CA ARG A 96 4.02 8.48 0.43
C ARG A 96 4.86 8.82 -0.78
N ILE A 97 5.28 7.82 -1.56
CA ILE A 97 6.00 8.05 -2.83
C ILE A 97 5.15 8.90 -3.77
N PHE A 98 3.87 8.53 -3.97
CA PHE A 98 2.99 9.24 -4.91
C PHE A 98 2.62 10.63 -4.41
N GLN A 99 2.43 10.78 -3.11
CA GLN A 99 2.26 12.10 -2.49
C GLN A 99 3.48 12.98 -2.73
N ALA A 100 4.69 12.47 -2.49
CA ALA A 100 5.93 13.20 -2.72
C ALA A 100 6.12 13.56 -4.20
N ILE A 101 5.83 12.64 -5.13
CA ILE A 101 5.88 12.91 -6.58
C ILE A 101 4.92 14.06 -6.94
N ALA A 102 3.68 14.05 -6.44
CA ALA A 102 2.69 15.08 -6.72
C ALA A 102 3.17 16.46 -6.23
N ILE A 103 3.66 16.52 -5.00
CA ILE A 103 4.20 17.75 -4.38
C ILE A 103 5.40 18.28 -5.17
N ALA A 104 6.34 17.41 -5.56
CA ALA A 104 7.51 17.80 -6.34
C ALA A 104 7.14 18.35 -7.72
N ARG A 105 6.15 17.74 -8.40
CA ARG A 105 5.63 18.24 -9.68
C ARG A 105 5.00 19.61 -9.53
N TYR A 106 4.18 19.82 -8.51
CA TYR A 106 3.56 21.12 -8.25
C TYR A 106 4.60 22.19 -7.91
N ALA A 107 5.61 21.86 -7.11
CA ALA A 107 6.72 22.76 -6.81
C ALA A 107 7.47 23.20 -8.08
N LYS A 108 7.73 22.27 -9.01
CA LYS A 108 8.30 22.60 -10.33
C LYS A 108 7.38 23.48 -11.16
N GLU A 109 6.08 23.17 -11.21
CA GLU A 109 5.08 23.91 -11.97
C GLU A 109 5.05 25.39 -11.59
N ILE A 110 5.10 25.68 -10.28
CA ILE A 110 5.05 27.06 -9.78
C ILE A 110 6.42 27.73 -9.66
N GLY A 111 7.51 27.01 -9.99
CA GLY A 111 8.88 27.50 -9.86
C GLY A 111 9.31 27.75 -8.42
N ALA A 112 8.90 26.89 -7.48
CA ALA A 112 9.16 27.08 -6.06
C ALA A 112 10.65 27.04 -5.70
N ASP A 113 11.10 27.92 -4.81
CA ASP A 113 12.48 27.93 -4.30
C ASP A 113 12.76 26.80 -3.31
N ALA A 114 11.71 26.31 -2.63
CA ALA A 114 11.80 25.25 -1.65
C ALA A 114 10.57 24.34 -1.60
N ILE A 115 10.76 23.13 -1.07
CA ILE A 115 9.71 22.19 -0.68
C ILE A 115 9.88 21.88 0.80
N ALA A 116 8.79 21.87 1.56
CA ALA A 116 8.80 21.56 2.99
C ALA A 116 7.84 20.43 3.35
N HIS A 117 8.17 19.65 4.37
CA HIS A 117 7.29 18.61 4.92
C HIS A 117 7.42 18.50 6.45
N GLY A 118 6.38 17.98 7.11
CA GLY A 118 6.32 17.84 8.56
C GLY A 118 6.85 16.52 9.15
N SER A 119 7.48 15.64 8.35
CA SER A 119 7.95 14.35 8.88
C SER A 119 8.99 14.49 9.99
N THR A 120 8.88 13.62 11.00
CA THR A 120 9.82 13.54 12.13
C THR A 120 11.10 12.80 11.74
N GLY A 121 12.16 12.95 12.55
CA GLY A 121 13.43 12.24 12.38
C GLY A 121 13.40 10.74 12.72
N ALA A 122 12.30 10.21 13.25
CA ALA A 122 12.22 8.83 13.74
C ALA A 122 11.56 7.84 12.74
N GLY A 123 10.90 8.35 11.70
CA GLY A 123 10.11 7.53 10.78
C GLY A 123 10.74 7.37 9.39
N ASN A 124 10.23 6.39 8.63
CA ASN A 124 10.60 6.18 7.23
C ASN A 124 10.11 7.30 6.30
N ASP A 125 9.08 8.05 6.70
CA ASP A 125 8.45 9.05 5.83
C ASP A 125 9.40 10.18 5.43
N GLN A 126 10.32 10.60 6.32
CA GLN A 126 11.35 11.58 5.97
C GLN A 126 12.21 11.10 4.78
N ILE A 127 12.55 9.81 4.73
CA ILE A 127 13.38 9.24 3.68
C ILE A 127 12.58 9.18 2.39
N ARG A 128 11.30 8.81 2.49
CA ARG A 128 10.40 8.69 1.34
C ARG A 128 10.19 10.03 0.64
N PHE A 129 9.94 11.09 1.41
CA PHE A 129 9.79 12.44 0.87
C PHE A 129 11.12 12.98 0.34
N ASP A 130 12.19 13.00 1.16
CA ASP A 130 13.47 13.60 0.75
C ASP A 130 14.05 12.92 -0.49
N MET A 131 14.08 11.58 -0.53
CA MET A 131 14.61 10.85 -1.68
C MET A 131 13.82 11.16 -2.95
N THR A 132 12.49 11.17 -2.86
CA THR A 132 11.64 11.51 -4.00
C THR A 132 11.85 12.96 -4.44
N PHE A 133 11.96 13.91 -3.51
CA PHE A 133 12.20 15.32 -3.83
C PHE A 133 13.58 15.54 -4.47
N LEU A 134 14.63 14.86 -3.99
CA LEU A 134 15.96 14.96 -4.58
C LEU A 134 16.01 14.50 -6.04
N VAL A 135 15.26 13.44 -6.37
CA VAL A 135 15.17 12.92 -7.74
C VAL A 135 14.22 13.75 -8.60
N MET A 136 13.03 14.05 -8.08
CA MET A 136 11.93 14.67 -8.84
C MET A 136 12.03 16.19 -8.91
N ALA A 137 12.75 16.84 -8.01
CA ALA A 137 12.94 18.29 -7.93
C ALA A 137 14.41 18.65 -7.65
N PRO A 138 15.36 18.22 -8.51
CA PRO A 138 16.78 18.42 -8.25
C PRO A 138 17.12 19.91 -8.15
N GLY A 139 17.89 20.28 -7.13
CA GLY A 139 18.29 21.66 -6.86
C GLY A 139 17.25 22.51 -6.12
N VAL A 140 16.04 22.01 -5.88
CA VAL A 140 15.05 22.68 -5.02
C VAL A 140 15.41 22.44 -3.56
N LYS A 141 15.39 23.49 -2.73
CA LYS A 141 15.74 23.37 -1.31
C LYS A 141 14.69 22.55 -0.58
N ILE A 142 15.10 21.56 0.20
CA ILE A 142 14.20 20.82 1.09
C ILE A 142 14.26 21.43 2.50
N ILE A 143 13.11 21.62 3.14
CA ILE A 143 12.98 22.20 4.49
C ILE A 143 12.20 21.25 5.39
N THR A 144 12.77 20.90 6.54
CA THR A 144 12.20 19.89 7.45
C THR A 144 12.26 20.36 8.91
N LEU A 145 11.50 21.39 9.24
CA LEU A 145 11.58 22.09 10.54
C LEU A 145 11.45 21.15 11.75
N THR A 146 10.44 20.28 11.76
CA THR A 146 10.19 19.34 12.87
C THR A 146 11.36 18.38 13.08
N ARG A 147 11.97 17.88 12.00
CA ARG A 147 13.16 17.03 12.06
C ARG A 147 14.40 17.82 12.50
N ASP A 148 14.68 18.92 11.81
CA ASP A 148 15.97 19.63 11.93
C ASP A 148 16.13 20.33 13.29
N HIS A 149 15.00 20.70 13.91
CA HIS A 149 14.98 21.31 15.24
C HIS A 149 14.54 20.35 16.34
N ALA A 150 14.28 19.08 16.01
CA ALA A 150 13.77 18.06 16.95
C ALA A 150 12.59 18.56 17.79
N LEU A 151 11.63 19.24 17.15
CA LEU A 151 10.53 19.92 17.82
C LEU A 151 9.64 18.93 18.56
N SER A 152 9.29 19.27 19.80
CA SER A 152 8.25 18.58 20.52
C SER A 152 6.87 19.08 20.08
N ARG A 153 5.87 18.20 20.16
CA ARG A 153 4.45 18.55 19.95
C ARG A 153 4.02 19.75 20.78
N LYS A 154 4.54 19.89 22.00
CA LYS A 154 4.20 21.01 22.88
C LYS A 154 4.69 22.33 22.29
N GLU A 155 5.94 22.38 21.83
CA GLU A 155 6.51 23.57 21.21
C GLU A 155 5.72 23.97 19.95
N GLU A 156 5.31 23.01 19.13
CA GLU A 156 4.50 23.28 17.94
C GLU A 156 3.11 23.84 18.31
N VAL A 157 2.44 23.26 19.30
CA VAL A 157 1.13 23.74 19.78
C VAL A 157 1.23 25.12 20.43
N ASP A 158 2.22 25.34 21.30
CA ASP A 158 2.43 26.61 21.97
C ASP A 158 2.71 27.71 20.92
N TYR A 159 3.54 27.43 19.92
CA TYR A 159 3.81 28.35 18.82
C TYR A 159 2.54 28.71 18.02
N LEU A 160 1.71 27.72 17.66
CA LEU A 160 0.46 27.97 16.94
C LEU A 160 -0.50 28.84 17.76
N ASN A 161 -0.62 28.57 19.06
CA ASN A 161 -1.47 29.33 19.98
C ASN A 161 -0.99 30.78 20.15
N GLU A 162 0.33 30.99 20.30
CA GLU A 162 0.95 32.32 20.41
C GLU A 162 0.66 33.20 19.19
N HIS A 163 0.47 32.58 18.02
CA HIS A 163 0.20 33.25 16.75
C HIS A 163 -1.29 33.17 16.33
N GLY A 164 -2.18 32.85 17.28
CA GLY A 164 -3.63 32.98 17.12
C GLY A 164 -4.33 31.83 16.38
N PHE A 165 -3.65 30.70 16.15
CA PHE A 165 -4.27 29.50 15.60
C PHE A 165 -4.55 28.48 16.71
N PHE A 166 -5.78 28.51 17.22
CA PHE A 166 -6.26 27.60 18.24
C PHE A 166 -6.97 26.41 17.57
N ALA A 167 -6.30 25.27 17.53
CA ALA A 167 -6.89 24.02 17.08
C ALA A 167 -6.68 22.93 18.11
N ASP A 168 -7.68 22.05 18.23
CA ASP A 168 -7.58 20.90 19.08
C ASP A 168 -6.67 19.85 18.43
N PHE A 169 -5.42 19.85 18.85
CA PHE A 169 -4.44 18.81 18.55
C PHE A 169 -4.33 17.82 19.71
N THR A 170 -5.46 17.42 20.32
CA THR A 170 -5.47 16.40 21.38
C THR A 170 -4.61 15.21 20.97
N LYS A 171 -3.73 14.80 21.90
CA LYS A 171 -2.86 13.65 21.69
C LYS A 171 -3.73 12.40 21.68
N LEU A 172 -4.05 11.93 20.47
CA LEU A 172 -4.57 10.59 20.31
C LEU A 172 -3.50 9.61 20.77
N LYS A 173 -3.93 8.56 21.47
CA LYS A 173 -3.06 7.47 21.91
C LYS A 173 -2.37 6.79 20.73
N TYR A 174 -3.06 6.74 19.58
CA TYR A 174 -2.57 6.17 18.33
C TYR A 174 -2.46 7.23 17.24
N SER A 175 -1.51 7.02 16.33
CA SER A 175 -1.38 7.75 15.07
C SER A 175 -1.97 6.93 13.93
N TYR A 176 -2.85 7.55 13.14
CA TYR A 176 -3.53 6.90 12.02
C TYR A 176 -3.05 7.50 10.70
N ASN A 177 -2.68 6.61 9.78
CA ASN A 177 -2.47 6.96 8.38
C ASN A 177 -3.54 6.24 7.57
N VAL A 178 -4.60 6.97 7.20
CA VAL A 178 -5.73 6.46 6.43
C VAL A 178 -5.47 6.70 4.95
N GLY A 179 -5.57 5.64 4.16
CA GLY A 179 -5.45 5.69 2.71
C GLY A 179 -6.43 4.72 2.05
N ILE A 180 -6.54 4.82 0.72
CA ILE A 180 -7.45 3.96 -0.06
C ILE A 180 -7.07 2.48 0.06
N TRP A 181 -5.78 2.18 0.21
CA TRP A 181 -5.27 0.81 0.28
C TRP A 181 -5.19 0.26 1.72
N GLY A 182 -5.59 1.05 2.72
CA GLY A 182 -5.65 0.61 4.11
C GLY A 182 -5.23 1.70 5.10
N THR A 183 -5.52 1.43 6.37
CA THR A 183 -5.14 2.28 7.50
C THR A 183 -3.95 1.66 8.22
N SER A 184 -2.93 2.45 8.55
CA SER A 184 -1.87 2.03 9.50
C SER A 184 -2.02 2.75 10.83
N ILE A 185 -1.78 2.01 11.91
CA ILE A 185 -1.97 2.41 13.30
C ILE A 185 -0.65 2.24 14.03
N CYS A 186 -0.14 3.32 14.61
CA CYS A 186 1.14 3.36 15.32
C CYS A 186 0.98 3.92 16.74
N GLY A 187 1.88 3.54 17.64
CA GLY A 187 1.89 4.01 19.03
C GLY A 187 1.07 3.12 19.97
N GLY A 188 0.86 3.60 21.20
CA GLY A 188 0.17 2.86 22.26
C GLY A 188 0.80 1.48 22.54
N GLU A 189 -0.06 0.47 22.64
CA GLU A 189 0.23 -0.93 22.94
C GLU A 189 1.26 -1.56 22.00
N LEU A 190 1.39 -1.06 20.77
CA LEU A 190 2.36 -1.60 19.80
C LEU A 190 3.81 -1.37 20.22
N LEU A 191 4.07 -0.48 21.18
CA LEU A 191 5.40 -0.27 21.75
C LEU A 191 5.83 -1.42 22.69
N ASP A 192 4.89 -2.20 23.21
CA ASP A 192 5.14 -3.41 23.98
C ASP A 192 4.99 -4.64 23.06
N PRO A 193 6.04 -5.44 22.82
CA PRO A 193 5.97 -6.60 21.94
C PRO A 193 5.01 -7.70 22.43
N THR A 194 4.58 -7.67 23.70
CA THR A 194 3.67 -8.65 24.29
C THR A 194 2.18 -8.27 24.16
N GLN A 195 1.88 -7.05 23.70
CA GLN A 195 0.51 -6.55 23.61
C GLN A 195 0.00 -6.52 22.17
N GLY A 196 -1.31 -6.70 21.97
CA GLY A 196 -2.00 -6.41 20.70
C GLY A 196 -2.70 -5.06 20.75
N LEU A 197 -3.16 -4.56 19.60
CA LEU A 197 -4.05 -3.39 19.60
C LEU A 197 -5.40 -3.77 20.23
N PRO A 198 -5.91 -2.98 21.20
CA PRO A 198 -7.23 -3.20 21.76
C PRO A 198 -8.32 -2.77 20.77
N GLU A 199 -9.57 -3.19 21.01
CA GLU A 199 -10.67 -2.99 20.06
C GLU A 199 -10.88 -1.51 19.71
N GLU A 200 -10.79 -0.61 20.70
CA GLU A 200 -10.96 0.84 20.53
C GLU A 200 -9.85 1.51 19.71
N ALA A 201 -8.75 0.80 19.42
CA ALA A 201 -7.70 1.32 18.55
C ALA A 201 -8.07 1.24 17.07
N TYR A 202 -8.93 0.30 16.69
CA TYR A 202 -9.38 0.12 15.31
C TYR A 202 -10.47 1.12 14.96
N LEU A 203 -10.49 1.61 13.72
CA LEU A 203 -11.50 2.58 13.25
C LEU A 203 -12.74 1.89 12.66
N LYS A 204 -12.61 0.65 12.18
CA LYS A 204 -13.63 -0.08 11.42
C LYS A 204 -14.03 -1.33 12.17
N HIS A 205 -15.26 -1.40 12.67
CA HIS A 205 -15.78 -2.52 13.48
C HIS A 205 -16.79 -3.39 12.73
N VAL A 206 -17.09 -4.55 13.30
CA VAL A 206 -18.15 -5.42 12.79
C VAL A 206 -19.48 -4.66 12.83
N THR A 207 -20.05 -4.44 11.65
CA THR A 207 -21.36 -3.81 11.43
C THR A 207 -22.27 -4.65 10.55
N ALA A 208 -21.74 -5.70 9.92
CA ALA A 208 -22.49 -6.67 9.14
C ALA A 208 -23.55 -7.36 10.02
N LYS A 209 -24.76 -7.48 9.47
CA LYS A 209 -25.90 -8.16 10.13
C LYS A 209 -25.92 -9.65 9.84
N GLU A 210 -25.54 -10.04 8.63
CA GLU A 210 -25.46 -11.43 8.22
C GLU A 210 -24.18 -12.06 8.78
N PRO A 211 -24.26 -13.25 9.41
CA PRO A 211 -23.09 -13.90 10.02
C PRO A 211 -22.04 -14.31 8.99
N GLU A 212 -22.46 -14.56 7.75
CA GLU A 212 -21.60 -14.90 6.63
C GLU A 212 -22.08 -14.21 5.35
N ALA A 213 -21.16 -13.89 4.44
CA ALA A 213 -21.49 -13.39 3.11
C ALA A 213 -20.54 -13.94 2.06
N GLU A 214 -21.04 -14.14 0.84
CA GLU A 214 -20.20 -14.43 -0.32
C GLU A 214 -19.73 -13.11 -0.95
N LEU A 215 -18.43 -13.01 -1.23
CA LEU A 215 -17.82 -11.94 -1.99
C LEU A 215 -17.26 -12.53 -3.29
N ARG A 216 -17.78 -12.07 -4.42
CA ARG A 216 -17.33 -12.43 -5.77
C ARG A 216 -16.55 -11.27 -6.36
N ILE A 217 -15.29 -11.50 -6.70
CA ILE A 217 -14.43 -10.51 -7.36
C ILE A 217 -14.10 -11.02 -8.75
N THR A 218 -14.59 -10.33 -9.77
CA THR A 218 -14.30 -10.65 -11.17
C THR A 218 -13.09 -9.87 -11.63
N PHE A 219 -12.13 -10.57 -12.22
CA PHE A 219 -10.92 -10.02 -12.81
C PHE A 219 -10.95 -10.17 -14.34
N LYS A 220 -10.40 -9.17 -15.02
CA LYS A 220 -10.09 -9.20 -16.45
C LYS A 220 -8.66 -8.73 -16.63
N GLU A 221 -7.82 -9.59 -17.21
CA GLU A 221 -6.38 -9.36 -17.34
C GLU A 221 -5.75 -8.91 -16.00
N GLY A 222 -6.13 -9.58 -14.90
CA GLY A 222 -5.66 -9.29 -13.54
C GLY A 222 -6.29 -8.07 -12.86
N GLU A 223 -7.03 -7.23 -13.58
CA GLU A 223 -7.68 -6.03 -13.01
C GLU A 223 -9.11 -6.30 -12.55
N ILE A 224 -9.56 -5.62 -11.50
CA ILE A 224 -10.92 -5.78 -10.96
C ILE A 224 -11.95 -5.23 -11.96
N ALA A 225 -12.76 -6.12 -12.53
CA ALA A 225 -13.81 -5.78 -13.49
C ALA A 225 -15.20 -5.66 -12.83
N ALA A 226 -15.49 -6.50 -11.83
CA ALA A 226 -16.77 -6.49 -11.13
C ALA A 226 -16.67 -6.97 -9.68
N VAL A 227 -17.60 -6.52 -8.84
CA VAL A 227 -17.75 -6.94 -7.43
C VAL A 227 -19.20 -7.35 -7.21
N ASN A 228 -19.44 -8.60 -6.81
CA ASN A 228 -20.78 -9.19 -6.68
C ASN A 228 -21.67 -8.99 -7.92
N GLY A 229 -21.07 -9.12 -9.11
CA GLY A 229 -21.75 -8.95 -10.40
C GLY A 229 -21.99 -7.50 -10.82
N LYS A 230 -21.72 -6.50 -9.97
CA LYS A 230 -21.73 -5.09 -10.36
C LYS A 230 -20.41 -4.73 -11.04
N GLU A 231 -20.46 -4.27 -12.28
CA GLU A 231 -19.30 -3.82 -13.03
C GLU A 231 -18.74 -2.50 -12.50
N TYR A 232 -17.40 -2.38 -12.54
CA TYR A 232 -16.67 -1.17 -12.17
C TYR A 232 -15.68 -0.81 -13.28
N THR A 233 -15.96 0.30 -13.96
CA THR A 233 -14.99 0.95 -14.85
C THR A 233 -13.90 1.61 -14.02
N ASP A 234 -14.28 2.33 -12.96
CA ASP A 234 -13.38 2.93 -11.99
C ASP A 234 -12.90 1.89 -10.95
N LYS A 235 -11.59 1.64 -10.96
CA LYS A 235 -10.93 0.67 -10.10
C LYS A 235 -10.78 1.17 -8.67
N VAL A 236 -10.74 2.49 -8.46
CA VAL A 236 -10.77 3.12 -7.15
C VAL A 236 -12.11 2.84 -6.47
N GLU A 237 -13.21 3.02 -7.19
CA GLU A 237 -14.54 2.70 -6.67
C GLU A 237 -14.70 1.20 -6.38
N ALA A 238 -14.11 0.32 -7.20
CA ALA A 238 -14.11 -1.11 -6.96
C ALA A 238 -13.40 -1.48 -5.65
N ILE A 239 -12.22 -0.90 -5.40
CA ILE A 239 -11.46 -1.08 -4.15
C ILE A 239 -12.28 -0.60 -2.96
N GLN A 240 -12.89 0.59 -3.05
CA GLN A 240 -13.74 1.14 -2.00
C GLN A 240 -14.98 0.29 -1.71
N ALA A 241 -15.59 -0.30 -2.74
CA ALA A 241 -16.72 -1.21 -2.58
C ALA A 241 -16.31 -2.50 -1.84
N ILE A 242 -15.16 -3.07 -2.20
CA ILE A 242 -14.60 -4.25 -1.51
C ILE A 242 -14.21 -3.90 -0.07
N GLU A 243 -13.62 -2.72 0.16
CA GLU A 243 -13.29 -2.21 1.49
C GLU A 243 -14.54 -2.10 2.35
N ALA A 244 -15.61 -1.49 1.84
CA ALA A 244 -16.87 -1.33 2.57
C ALA A 244 -17.48 -2.68 2.98
N ILE A 245 -17.47 -3.66 2.07
CA ILE A 245 -17.96 -5.02 2.37
C ILE A 245 -17.06 -5.67 3.42
N GLY A 246 -15.74 -5.75 3.20
CA GLY A 246 -14.81 -6.43 4.09
C GLY A 246 -14.69 -5.79 5.48
N ALA A 247 -14.67 -4.45 5.53
CA ALA A 247 -14.59 -3.69 6.78
C ALA A 247 -15.84 -3.90 7.65
N SER A 248 -17.02 -4.12 7.04
CA SER A 248 -18.24 -4.44 7.78
C SER A 248 -18.14 -5.76 8.57
N TYR A 249 -17.20 -6.63 8.19
CA TYR A 249 -16.83 -7.86 8.90
C TYR A 249 -15.54 -7.72 9.74
N ALA A 250 -14.98 -6.52 9.87
CA ALA A 250 -13.69 -6.27 10.54
C ALA A 250 -12.52 -7.11 10.00
N ILE A 251 -12.53 -7.42 8.70
CA ILE A 251 -11.48 -8.18 8.02
C ILE A 251 -10.24 -7.29 7.79
N GLY A 252 -9.06 -7.90 7.82
CA GLY A 252 -7.81 -7.22 7.49
C GLY A 252 -7.22 -6.38 8.64
N ARG A 253 -7.69 -6.63 9.86
CA ARG A 253 -7.05 -6.14 11.10
C ARG A 253 -5.92 -7.07 11.50
N ASP A 254 -4.70 -6.56 11.57
CA ASP A 254 -3.54 -7.34 12.01
C ASP A 254 -2.39 -6.41 12.43
N CYS A 255 -1.26 -6.99 12.83
CA CYS A 255 -0.03 -6.30 13.14
C CYS A 255 1.16 -6.93 12.40
N ASN A 256 2.04 -6.08 11.88
CA ASN A 256 3.28 -6.49 11.25
C ASN A 256 4.49 -5.96 12.04
N VAL A 257 5.49 -6.83 12.23
CA VAL A 257 6.84 -6.46 12.63
C VAL A 257 7.72 -6.56 11.39
N GLY A 258 8.39 -5.48 11.04
CA GLY A 258 9.25 -5.42 9.86
C GLY A 258 10.48 -4.56 10.10
N ASP A 259 11.44 -4.67 9.19
CA ASP A 259 12.61 -3.81 9.16
C ASP A 259 12.24 -2.46 8.53
N THR A 260 12.69 -1.39 9.15
CA THR A 260 12.56 -0.02 8.64
C THR A 260 13.70 0.29 7.68
N ILE A 261 13.55 1.35 6.86
CA ILE A 261 14.59 1.77 5.91
C ILE A 261 15.89 2.15 6.64
N ILE A 262 15.76 2.68 7.86
CA ILE A 262 16.89 3.05 8.73
C ILE A 262 17.54 1.86 9.46
N GLY A 263 17.04 0.63 9.27
CA GLY A 263 17.64 -0.60 9.78
C GLY A 263 17.21 -1.04 11.19
N ILE A 264 16.26 -0.35 11.83
CA ILE A 264 15.64 -0.83 13.08
C ILE A 264 14.38 -1.64 12.80
N LYS A 265 13.93 -2.44 13.77
CA LYS A 265 12.61 -3.08 13.70
C LYS A 265 11.51 -2.11 14.11
N GLY A 266 10.43 -2.08 13.34
CA GLY A 266 9.22 -1.34 13.63
C GLY A 266 8.03 -2.27 13.74
N ARG A 267 7.09 -1.94 14.63
CA ARG A 267 5.82 -2.64 14.77
C ARG A 267 4.67 -1.71 14.41
N VAL A 268 3.80 -2.16 13.53
CA VAL A 268 2.68 -1.38 13.00
C VAL A 268 1.42 -2.23 12.97
N GLY A 269 0.32 -1.70 13.49
CA GLY A 269 -1.01 -2.29 13.32
C GLY A 269 -1.66 -1.75 12.05
N PHE A 270 -2.61 -2.46 11.49
CA PHE A 270 -3.30 -1.99 10.29
C PHE A 270 -4.73 -2.50 10.16
N GLU A 271 -5.51 -1.78 9.35
CA GLU A 271 -6.84 -2.16 8.87
C GLU A 271 -6.85 -2.11 7.36
N ALA A 272 -6.89 -3.27 6.72
CA ALA A 272 -6.66 -3.38 5.29
C ALA A 272 -7.55 -4.46 4.68
N ALA A 273 -8.88 -4.27 4.74
CA ALA A 273 -9.84 -5.28 4.31
C ALA A 273 -9.74 -5.54 2.80
N ALA A 274 -9.83 -4.48 1.99
CA ALA A 274 -9.74 -4.55 0.54
C ALA A 274 -8.46 -5.22 0.04
N PRO A 275 -7.24 -4.80 0.39
CA PRO A 275 -6.04 -5.45 -0.13
C PRO A 275 -5.94 -6.91 0.28
N LYS A 276 -6.34 -7.30 1.50
CA LYS A 276 -6.30 -8.70 1.94
C LYS A 276 -7.26 -9.56 1.10
N LEU A 277 -8.47 -9.07 0.86
CA LEU A 277 -9.46 -9.78 0.05
C LEU A 277 -9.08 -9.83 -1.43
N ILE A 278 -8.66 -8.70 -2.01
CA ILE A 278 -8.26 -8.60 -3.41
C ILE A 278 -7.04 -9.49 -3.69
N ILE A 279 -6.01 -9.44 -2.84
CA ILE A 279 -4.77 -10.21 -3.06
C ILE A 279 -5.05 -11.71 -2.95
N GLU A 280 -5.82 -12.17 -1.96
CA GLU A 280 -6.12 -13.61 -1.87
C GLU A 280 -7.04 -14.09 -2.99
N ALA A 281 -8.03 -13.28 -3.41
CA ALA A 281 -8.88 -13.57 -4.55
C ALA A 281 -8.07 -13.66 -5.86
N HIS A 282 -7.19 -12.68 -6.10
CA HIS A 282 -6.32 -12.62 -7.26
C HIS A 282 -5.34 -13.81 -7.27
N ARG A 283 -4.69 -14.10 -6.15
CA ARG A 283 -3.78 -15.24 -6.02
C ARG A 283 -4.49 -16.58 -6.23
N LEU A 284 -5.74 -16.73 -5.77
CA LEU A 284 -6.54 -17.92 -6.01
C LEU A 284 -6.83 -18.12 -7.51
N LEU A 285 -7.19 -17.05 -8.21
CA LEU A 285 -7.42 -17.08 -9.65
C LEU A 285 -6.15 -17.42 -10.42
N GLU A 286 -5.01 -16.84 -10.05
CA GLU A 286 -3.72 -17.13 -10.68
C GLU A 286 -3.26 -18.58 -10.47
N LYS A 287 -3.52 -19.20 -9.32
CA LYS A 287 -3.24 -20.62 -9.10
C LYS A 287 -3.97 -21.53 -10.08
N SER A 288 -5.10 -21.06 -10.60
CA SER A 288 -5.92 -21.83 -11.56
C SER A 288 -5.58 -21.49 -13.02
N THR A 289 -4.98 -20.33 -13.30
CA THR A 289 -4.81 -19.80 -14.66
C THR A 289 -3.34 -19.69 -15.12
N LEU A 290 -2.38 -19.69 -14.19
CA LEU A 290 -0.95 -19.60 -14.51
C LEU A 290 -0.27 -20.97 -14.42
N SER A 291 0.71 -21.19 -15.29
CA SER A 291 1.59 -22.36 -15.16
C SER A 291 2.48 -22.26 -13.92
N LYS A 292 2.99 -23.41 -13.45
CA LYS A 292 3.91 -23.52 -12.30
C LYS A 292 5.06 -22.50 -12.36
N TRP A 293 5.74 -22.39 -13.50
CA TRP A 293 6.94 -21.55 -13.61
C TRP A 293 6.61 -20.07 -13.81
N GLN A 294 5.47 -19.74 -14.40
CA GLN A 294 4.97 -18.36 -14.42
C GLN A 294 4.70 -17.88 -12.99
N GLN A 295 3.96 -18.68 -12.21
CA GLN A 295 3.66 -18.34 -10.82
C GLN A 295 4.95 -18.21 -9.99
N TYR A 296 5.87 -19.18 -10.09
CA TYR A 296 7.14 -19.14 -9.37
C TYR A 296 7.91 -17.83 -9.60
N TRP A 297 8.13 -17.45 -10.86
CA TRP A 297 8.89 -16.24 -11.17
C TRP A 297 8.12 -14.97 -10.82
N LYS A 298 6.81 -14.95 -11.06
CA LYS A 298 5.97 -13.81 -10.72
C LYS A 298 5.97 -13.51 -9.23
N ASP A 299 5.95 -14.53 -8.38
CA ASP A 299 6.03 -14.35 -6.93
C ASP A 299 7.38 -13.75 -6.49
N GLN A 300 8.48 -14.12 -7.15
CA GLN A 300 9.78 -13.48 -6.90
C GLN A 300 9.74 -12.00 -7.28
N ILE A 301 9.27 -11.69 -8.50
CA ILE A 301 9.16 -10.31 -8.98
C ILE A 301 8.23 -9.48 -8.08
N GLY A 302 7.09 -10.01 -7.67
CA GLY A 302 6.16 -9.35 -6.75
C GLY A 302 6.81 -9.03 -5.40
N ASN A 303 7.58 -9.97 -4.84
CA ASN A 303 8.30 -9.72 -3.59
C ASN A 303 9.36 -8.61 -3.74
N TRP A 304 10.13 -8.61 -4.82
CA TRP A 304 11.11 -7.56 -5.13
C TRP A 304 10.44 -6.20 -5.35
N TYR A 305 9.36 -6.15 -6.12
CA TYR A 305 8.59 -4.94 -6.38
C TYR A 305 8.06 -4.32 -5.07
N GLY A 306 7.46 -5.15 -4.21
CA GLY A 306 7.01 -4.72 -2.87
C GLY A 306 8.14 -4.21 -1.98
N MET A 307 9.33 -4.83 -2.05
CA MET A 307 10.51 -4.34 -1.34
C MET A 307 10.93 -2.96 -1.83
N PHE A 308 10.99 -2.72 -3.14
CA PHE A 308 11.38 -1.41 -3.69
C PHE A 308 10.37 -0.32 -3.31
N LEU A 309 9.07 -0.60 -3.32
CA LEU A 309 8.06 0.32 -2.78
C LEU A 309 8.23 0.61 -1.29
N HIS A 310 8.67 -0.39 -0.51
CA HIS A 310 8.96 -0.21 0.92
C HIS A 310 10.18 0.70 1.14
N GLU A 311 11.25 0.47 0.38
CA GLU A 311 12.54 1.20 0.45
C GLU A 311 12.52 2.56 -0.27
N SER A 312 11.35 3.03 -0.73
CA SER A 312 11.19 4.28 -1.49
C SER A 312 11.92 4.32 -2.85
N GLN A 313 12.20 3.16 -3.44
CA GLN A 313 12.94 3.00 -4.69
C GLN A 313 12.01 2.91 -5.91
N TYR A 314 10.82 3.53 -5.88
CA TYR A 314 9.86 3.45 -7.00
C TYR A 314 10.39 4.07 -8.31
N LEU A 315 11.26 5.06 -8.21
CA LEU A 315 11.82 5.75 -9.38
C LEU A 315 13.01 5.02 -10.01
N GLU A 316 13.39 3.85 -9.48
CA GLU A 316 14.43 3.03 -10.09
C GLU A 316 13.99 2.47 -11.46
N PRO A 317 14.84 2.48 -12.49
CA PRO A 317 14.49 1.98 -13.81
C PRO A 317 14.07 0.51 -13.87
N VAL A 318 14.45 -0.30 -12.87
CA VAL A 318 14.01 -1.70 -12.79
C VAL A 318 12.52 -1.83 -12.42
N MET A 319 11.89 -0.80 -11.85
CA MET A 319 10.46 -0.80 -11.52
C MET A 319 9.59 -1.01 -12.77
N PRO A 320 9.68 -0.19 -13.83
CA PRO A 320 8.93 -0.43 -15.06
C PRO A 320 9.30 -1.75 -15.76
N ASP A 321 10.53 -2.25 -15.61
CA ASP A 321 10.91 -3.59 -16.12
C ASP A 321 10.13 -4.70 -15.42
N MET A 322 10.00 -4.61 -14.08
CA MET A 322 9.17 -5.51 -13.28
C MET A 322 7.69 -5.37 -13.62
N GLU A 323 7.19 -4.15 -13.79
CA GLU A 323 5.79 -3.87 -14.18
C GLU A 323 5.44 -4.46 -15.55
N ALA A 324 6.38 -4.45 -16.52
CA ALA A 324 6.19 -5.09 -17.82
C ALA A 324 6.06 -6.62 -17.69
N PHE A 325 6.87 -7.25 -16.83
CA PHE A 325 6.73 -8.68 -16.50
C PHE A 325 5.38 -8.96 -15.84
N LEU A 326 5.00 -8.17 -14.82
CA LEU A 326 3.74 -8.33 -14.10
C LEU A 326 2.54 -8.17 -15.03
N THR A 327 2.54 -7.16 -15.90
CA THR A 327 1.49 -6.97 -16.92
C THR A 327 1.40 -8.18 -17.85
N SER A 328 2.54 -8.66 -18.33
CA SER A 328 2.64 -9.83 -19.20
C SER A 328 2.08 -11.10 -18.53
N SER A 329 2.25 -11.27 -17.23
CA SER A 329 1.72 -12.44 -16.53
C SER A 329 0.20 -12.45 -16.45
N GLN A 330 -0.47 -11.29 -16.55
CA GLN A 330 -1.91 -11.19 -16.30
C GLN A 330 -2.82 -11.54 -17.49
N ARG A 331 -2.28 -11.78 -18.70
CA ARG A 331 -3.07 -11.99 -19.94
C ARG A 331 -4.22 -13.02 -19.85
N HIS A 332 -4.07 -14.03 -19.00
CA HIS A 332 -5.06 -15.11 -18.81
C HIS A 332 -5.65 -15.14 -17.39
N VAL A 333 -5.43 -14.10 -16.60
CA VAL A 333 -6.01 -13.97 -15.27
C VAL A 333 -7.40 -13.34 -15.41
N ASN A 334 -8.30 -14.11 -16.01
CA ASN A 334 -9.68 -13.73 -16.28
C ASN A 334 -10.64 -14.66 -15.55
N GLY A 335 -11.67 -14.11 -14.91
CA GLY A 335 -12.68 -14.91 -14.23
C GLY A 335 -13.05 -14.35 -12.87
N THR A 336 -13.89 -15.08 -12.13
CA THR A 336 -14.40 -14.65 -10.82
C THR A 336 -13.83 -15.52 -9.72
N ALA A 337 -13.16 -14.91 -8.75
CA ALA A 337 -12.79 -15.56 -7.51
C ALA A 337 -13.89 -15.36 -6.46
N ILE A 338 -14.18 -16.42 -5.71
CA ILE A 338 -15.26 -16.47 -4.74
C ILE A 338 -14.65 -16.63 -3.35
N LEU A 339 -14.97 -15.70 -2.46
CA LEU A 339 -14.59 -15.73 -1.06
C LEU A 339 -15.85 -15.82 -0.18
N LYS A 340 -15.72 -16.46 0.98
CA LYS A 340 -16.76 -16.45 2.01
C LYS A 340 -16.23 -15.67 3.21
N LEU A 341 -16.96 -14.63 3.60
CA LEU A 341 -16.62 -13.70 4.66
C LEU A 341 -17.37 -14.06 5.94
N ARG A 342 -16.73 -13.85 7.09
CA ARG A 342 -17.31 -13.91 8.43
C ARG A 342 -16.57 -12.92 9.33
N PRO A 343 -17.09 -12.57 10.52
CA PRO A 343 -16.39 -11.64 11.40
C PRO A 343 -14.91 -12.03 11.60
N TYR A 344 -14.02 -11.06 11.36
CA TYR A 344 -12.57 -11.14 11.49
C TYR A 344 -11.84 -12.12 10.55
N SER A 345 -12.53 -12.81 9.63
CA SER A 345 -11.89 -13.82 8.78
C SER A 345 -12.63 -14.06 7.47
N PHE A 346 -11.95 -14.75 6.55
CA PHE A 346 -12.54 -15.21 5.30
C PHE A 346 -11.92 -16.53 4.90
N GLU A 347 -12.55 -17.21 3.95
CA GLU A 347 -12.00 -18.38 3.27
C GLU A 347 -12.14 -18.23 1.75
N THR A 348 -11.18 -18.78 1.03
CA THR A 348 -11.24 -18.94 -0.43
C THR A 348 -12.14 -20.12 -0.77
N VAL A 349 -13.17 -19.90 -1.57
CA VAL A 349 -14.15 -20.94 -1.93
C VAL A 349 -13.78 -21.61 -3.25
N GLY A 350 -13.50 -20.81 -4.29
CA GLY A 350 -13.21 -21.33 -5.62
C GLY A 350 -13.15 -20.24 -6.67
N VAL A 351 -13.02 -20.66 -7.93
CA VAL A 351 -12.96 -19.76 -9.08
C VAL A 351 -13.90 -20.22 -10.18
N ASP A 352 -14.40 -19.25 -10.95
CA ASP A 352 -15.10 -19.49 -12.21
C ASP A 352 -14.34 -18.75 -13.32
N SER A 353 -13.57 -19.50 -14.10
CA SER A 353 -12.70 -18.97 -15.14
C SER A 353 -12.78 -19.80 -16.42
N PRO A 354 -12.78 -19.16 -17.61
CA PRO A 354 -12.58 -19.84 -18.88
C PRO A 354 -11.12 -20.28 -19.11
N ASP A 355 -10.16 -19.69 -18.39
CA ASP A 355 -8.72 -19.96 -18.48
C ASP A 355 -8.25 -21.00 -17.42
N ASP A 356 -9.19 -21.68 -16.75
CA ASP A 356 -8.91 -22.64 -15.67
C ASP A 356 -8.19 -23.90 -16.17
N LEU A 357 -6.90 -24.02 -15.82
CA LEU A 357 -6.02 -25.13 -16.19
C LEU A 357 -6.41 -26.45 -15.50
N THR A 358 -7.19 -26.40 -14.41
CA THR A 358 -7.68 -27.61 -13.75
C THR A 358 -8.76 -28.33 -14.56
N LYS A 359 -9.41 -27.63 -15.50
CA LYS A 359 -10.39 -28.21 -16.44
C LYS A 359 -9.73 -28.85 -17.68
N SER A 360 -8.42 -29.06 -17.64
CA SER A 360 -7.67 -29.69 -18.72
C SER A 360 -8.14 -31.13 -18.97
N LYS A 361 -8.26 -31.51 -20.24
CA LYS A 361 -8.62 -32.88 -20.65
C LYS A 361 -7.48 -33.91 -20.46
N LEU A 362 -6.34 -33.48 -19.94
CA LEU A 362 -5.17 -34.35 -19.73
C LEU A 362 -5.33 -35.25 -18.50
N GLY A 363 -6.18 -34.90 -17.54
CA GLY A 363 -6.45 -35.73 -16.38
C GLY A 363 -7.22 -35.00 -15.29
N GLU A 364 -7.75 -35.79 -14.37
CA GLU A 364 -8.51 -35.38 -13.20
C GLU A 364 -7.69 -35.76 -11.96
N TYR A 365 -7.25 -34.76 -11.20
CA TYR A 365 -6.32 -34.99 -10.09
C TYR A 365 -6.91 -35.95 -9.05
N GLY A 366 -6.18 -37.02 -8.74
CA GLY A 366 -6.61 -38.04 -7.77
C GLY A 366 -7.58 -39.07 -8.33
N GLU A 367 -8.05 -38.92 -9.57
CA GLU A 367 -9.06 -39.81 -10.16
C GLU A 367 -8.53 -40.54 -11.41
N MET A 368 -8.29 -39.82 -12.52
CA MET A 368 -7.93 -40.43 -13.80
C MET A 368 -6.87 -39.64 -14.57
N GLN A 369 -6.09 -40.36 -15.39
CA GLN A 369 -5.09 -39.79 -16.30
C GLN A 369 -5.43 -40.14 -17.75
N HIS A 370 -5.35 -39.13 -18.63
CA HIS A 370 -5.64 -39.28 -20.06
C HIS A 370 -4.51 -38.78 -20.96
N GLY A 371 -3.65 -37.90 -20.43
CA GLY A 371 -2.58 -37.23 -21.17
C GLY A 371 -1.22 -37.95 -21.15
N TRP A 372 -1.06 -39.00 -20.35
CA TRP A 372 0.18 -39.79 -20.28
C TRP A 372 -0.13 -41.23 -19.84
N THR A 373 0.77 -42.14 -20.17
CA THR A 373 0.68 -43.55 -19.73
C THR A 373 1.44 -43.78 -18.44
N ALA A 374 1.21 -44.93 -17.81
CA ALA A 374 1.96 -45.35 -16.62
C ALA A 374 3.47 -45.53 -16.92
N ASP A 375 3.83 -45.92 -18.14
CA ASP A 375 5.23 -46.12 -18.53
C ASP A 375 5.95 -44.79 -18.78
N ASP A 376 5.25 -43.79 -19.34
CA ASP A 376 5.77 -42.41 -19.42
C ASP A 376 6.10 -41.86 -18.03
N ALA A 377 5.19 -42.05 -17.07
CA ALA A 377 5.39 -41.62 -15.69
C ALA A 377 6.61 -42.32 -15.04
N LYS A 378 6.74 -43.64 -15.18
CA LYS A 378 7.91 -44.38 -14.67
C LYS A 378 9.22 -43.88 -15.28
N GLY A 379 9.23 -43.64 -16.60
CA GLY A 379 10.38 -43.09 -17.33
C GLY A 379 10.75 -41.70 -16.81
N PHE A 380 9.77 -40.81 -16.72
CA PHE A 380 9.94 -39.46 -16.21
C PHE A 380 10.47 -39.45 -14.77
N ILE A 381 9.89 -40.23 -13.86
CA ILE A 381 10.35 -40.37 -12.47
C ILE A 381 11.80 -40.84 -12.41
N LYS A 382 12.16 -41.84 -13.21
CA LYS A 382 13.53 -42.39 -13.25
C LYS A 382 14.54 -41.33 -13.71
N VAL A 383 14.19 -40.53 -14.71
CA VAL A 383 15.07 -39.46 -15.23
C VAL A 383 15.12 -38.28 -14.25
N LEU A 384 13.97 -37.79 -13.79
CA LEU A 384 13.87 -36.61 -12.90
C LEU A 384 14.58 -36.84 -11.56
N SER A 385 14.55 -38.07 -11.04
CA SER A 385 15.24 -38.43 -9.80
C SER A 385 16.76 -38.54 -9.92
N THR A 386 17.33 -38.47 -11.14
CA THR A 386 18.76 -38.70 -11.38
C THR A 386 19.68 -37.76 -10.58
N PRO A 387 19.46 -36.43 -10.54
CA PRO A 387 20.33 -35.53 -9.76
C PRO A 387 20.34 -35.86 -8.26
N LEU A 388 19.17 -36.20 -7.69
CA LEU A 388 19.06 -36.59 -6.28
C LEU A 388 19.75 -37.94 -6.02
N ARG A 389 19.56 -38.92 -6.90
CA ARG A 389 20.25 -40.23 -6.80
C ARG A 389 21.77 -40.08 -6.89
N ALA A 390 22.26 -39.14 -7.71
CA ALA A 390 23.68 -38.82 -7.78
C ALA A 390 24.16 -38.16 -6.47
N TYR A 391 23.46 -37.14 -5.98
CA TYR A 391 23.80 -36.46 -4.72
C TYR A 391 23.90 -37.45 -3.55
N TYR A 392 22.84 -38.21 -3.29
CA TYR A 392 22.83 -39.19 -2.19
C TYR A 392 23.69 -40.41 -2.46
N GLY A 393 24.03 -40.69 -3.72
CA GLY A 393 25.04 -41.68 -4.09
C GLY A 393 26.42 -41.30 -3.59
N MET A 394 26.77 -40.02 -3.68
CA MET A 394 28.05 -39.45 -3.25
C MET A 394 28.08 -39.03 -1.78
N HIS A 395 26.92 -38.76 -1.17
CA HIS A 395 26.78 -38.34 0.23
C HIS A 395 25.89 -39.31 1.02
N PRO A 396 26.33 -40.55 1.31
CA PRO A 396 25.50 -41.54 2.00
C PRO A 396 25.11 -41.13 3.43
N GLY A 397 25.93 -40.33 4.11
CA GLY A 397 25.70 -39.88 5.49
C GLY A 397 24.55 -38.88 5.65
N GLU A 398 23.99 -38.35 4.55
CA GLU A 398 22.82 -37.46 4.56
C GLU A 398 21.50 -38.20 4.24
N ARG A 399 21.52 -39.53 4.15
CA ARG A 399 20.32 -40.33 3.85
C ARG A 399 19.47 -40.66 5.07
N GLU A 400 20.03 -40.53 6.26
CA GLU A 400 19.36 -40.71 7.56
C GLU A 400 18.86 -39.37 8.07
#